data_AF-A0A959PRV0-F1
#
_entry.id   AF-A0A959PRV0-F1
#
_cell.length_a   1.000
_cell.length_b   1.000
_cell.length_c   1.000
_cell.angle_alpha   90.00
_cell.angle_beta   90.00
_cell.angle_gamma   90.00
#
_symmetry.space_group_name_H-M   'P 1'
#
loop_
_entity.id
_entity.type
_entity.pdbx_description
1 polymer ?
#
loop_
_entity_poly.entity_id
_entity_poly.type
_entity_poly.pdbx_seq_one_letter_code
_entity_poly.pdbx_strand_id
1 'polypeptide(L)'
;TENTEYVIAGTRFGIPMPQRDMSIANRKGNFGASFSFLSVDQNNGEMDLSFQIRVPGFDYDLAHPGRGKSHGWYFVTSYNTEEAHSLLEVNASQNDKDFIAAINWKKAEEYIKSGDFTTEQTEYAHNIYDENTHTATSTIKTEVRVLDATKLPGLVYFLPTPKSPHGCD
;
A
#
# COMPACT_ATOMS: atom_id res chain seq x y z
N THR A 1 -12.28 -2.17 -0.52
CA THR A 1 -12.62 -3.51 0.00
C THR A 1 -14.01 -3.86 -0.47
N GLU A 2 -14.51 -5.05 -0.16
CA GLU A 2 -15.77 -5.57 -0.74
C GLU A 2 -16.98 -4.66 -0.50
N ASN A 3 -17.14 -4.09 0.70
CA ASN A 3 -18.26 -3.20 1.02
C ASN A 3 -17.82 -1.74 1.17
N THR A 4 -16.78 -1.32 0.45
CA THR A 4 -16.29 0.08 0.49
C THR A 4 -15.89 0.53 1.90
N GLU A 5 -15.45 -0.37 2.77
CA GLU A 5 -14.89 0.01 4.07
C GLU A 5 -13.61 0.82 3.89
N TYR A 6 -12.79 0.40 2.93
CA TYR A 6 -11.56 1.08 2.53
C TYR A 6 -11.44 1.26 1.02
N VAL A 7 -11.03 2.45 0.58
CA VAL A 7 -10.34 2.65 -0.70
C VAL A 7 -8.85 2.45 -0.43
N ILE A 8 -8.15 1.70 -1.29
CA ILE A 8 -6.74 1.38 -1.10
C ILE A 8 -5.93 2.03 -2.21
N ALA A 9 -4.94 2.84 -1.83
CA ALA A 9 -4.00 3.48 -2.75
C ALA A 9 -2.60 2.93 -2.49
N GLY A 10 -2.05 2.24 -3.49
CA GLY A 10 -0.73 1.60 -3.42
C GLY A 10 0.34 2.41 -4.13
N THR A 11 1.55 2.36 -3.60
CA THR A 11 2.76 2.78 -4.31
C THR A 11 3.04 1.79 -5.46
N ARG A 12 3.04 2.28 -6.71
CA ARG A 12 3.44 1.46 -7.87
C ARG A 12 4.95 1.19 -7.88
N PHE A 13 5.75 2.24 -7.74
CA PHE A 13 7.22 2.15 -7.76
C PHE A 13 7.77 2.36 -6.37
N GLY A 14 8.62 1.46 -5.90
CA GLY A 14 9.34 1.66 -4.64
C GLY A 14 9.99 3.05 -4.58
N ILE A 15 9.99 3.65 -3.39
CA ILE A 15 10.63 4.95 -3.11
C ILE A 15 11.57 4.82 -1.92
N PRO A 16 12.56 5.71 -1.74
CA PRO A 16 13.38 5.73 -0.54
C PRO A 16 12.51 5.85 0.72
N MET A 17 12.71 4.96 1.70
CA MET A 17 12.02 5.03 2.99
C MET A 17 13.05 4.93 4.14
N PRO A 18 13.18 5.96 4.99
CA PRO A 18 12.46 7.24 5.00
C PRO A 18 12.77 8.09 3.75
N GLN A 19 11.85 9.00 3.41
CA GLN A 19 11.97 9.88 2.24
C GLN A 19 13.23 10.75 2.36
N ARG A 20 14.14 10.58 1.42
CA ARG A 20 15.41 11.30 1.35
C ARG A 20 15.93 11.31 -0.09
N ASP A 21 16.77 12.29 -0.40
CA ASP A 21 17.50 12.27 -1.66
C ASP A 21 18.44 11.04 -1.70
N MET A 22 18.39 10.32 -2.81
CA MET A 22 19.17 9.11 -3.02
C MET A 22 19.33 8.86 -4.52
N SER A 23 20.56 8.53 -4.92
CA SER A 23 20.80 8.03 -6.29
C SER A 23 19.99 6.76 -6.54
N ILE A 24 19.30 6.72 -7.67
CA ILE A 24 18.52 5.55 -8.11
C ILE A 24 19.37 4.28 -8.21
N ALA A 25 20.69 4.41 -8.40
CA ALA A 25 21.61 3.27 -8.41
C ALA A 25 21.67 2.53 -7.06
N ASN A 26 21.34 3.21 -5.96
CA ASN A 26 21.31 2.64 -4.62
C ASN A 26 19.93 2.09 -4.24
N ARG A 27 19.00 1.96 -5.19
CA ARG A 27 17.62 1.52 -4.94
C ARG A 27 17.53 0.23 -4.13
N LYS A 28 18.29 -0.79 -4.55
CA LYS A 28 18.18 -2.15 -4.02
C LYS A 28 18.41 -2.19 -2.51
N GLY A 29 17.43 -2.71 -1.77
CA GLY A 29 17.44 -2.81 -0.31
C GLY A 29 17.23 -1.49 0.44
N ASN A 30 17.13 -0.35 -0.24
CA ASN A 30 16.92 0.96 0.38
C ASN A 30 15.52 1.54 0.13
N PHE A 31 14.80 0.98 -0.83
CA PHE A 31 13.48 1.44 -1.19
C PHE A 31 12.41 0.61 -0.45
N GLY A 32 11.31 1.27 -0.13
CA GLY A 32 10.10 0.65 0.41
C GLY A 32 8.89 0.99 -0.45
N ALA A 33 7.79 0.32 -0.20
CA ALA A 33 6.49 0.62 -0.81
C ALA A 33 5.41 0.64 0.26
N SER A 34 4.26 1.23 -0.06
CA SER A 34 3.17 1.36 0.91
C SER A 34 1.80 1.28 0.30
N PHE A 35 0.90 0.68 1.07
CA PHE A 35 -0.52 0.62 0.78
C PHE A 35 -1.25 1.48 1.80
N SER A 36 -1.86 2.57 1.33
CA SER A 36 -2.67 3.48 2.12
C SER A 36 -4.11 3.01 2.16
N PHE A 37 -4.63 2.82 3.36
CA PHE A 37 -6.02 2.44 3.61
C PHE A 37 -6.81 3.69 3.97
N LEU A 38 -7.58 4.18 3.00
CA LEU A 38 -8.48 5.32 3.19
C LEU A 38 -9.84 4.78 3.64
N SER A 39 -10.20 5.01 4.90
CA SER A 39 -11.52 4.63 5.41
C SER A 39 -12.60 5.50 4.78
N VAL A 40 -13.74 4.91 4.45
CA VAL A 40 -14.89 5.62 3.90
C VAL A 40 -16.02 5.64 4.92
N ASP A 41 -16.51 6.82 5.28
CA ASP A 41 -17.72 6.95 6.09
C ASP A 41 -18.93 6.48 5.28
N GLN A 42 -19.70 5.55 5.85
CA GLN A 42 -20.79 4.89 5.13
C GLN A 42 -22.05 5.75 4.98
N ASN A 43 -22.16 6.85 5.72
CA ASN A 43 -23.30 7.74 5.67
C ASN A 43 -23.09 8.88 4.65
N ASN A 44 -21.90 9.46 4.61
CA ASN A 44 -21.60 10.63 3.79
C ASN A 44 -20.54 10.41 2.69
N GLY A 45 -19.83 9.27 2.69
CA GLY A 45 -18.79 8.96 1.70
C GLY A 45 -17.46 9.69 1.89
N GLU A 46 -17.31 10.47 2.95
CA GLU A 46 -16.05 11.16 3.26
C GLU A 46 -14.94 10.13 3.51
N MET A 47 -13.75 10.44 3.01
CA MET A 47 -12.60 9.55 3.08
C MET A 47 -11.54 10.12 4.01
N ASP A 48 -10.97 9.29 4.88
CA ASP A 48 -9.82 9.66 5.69
C ASP A 48 -8.69 8.62 5.63
N LEU A 49 -7.44 9.08 5.72
CA LEU A 49 -6.29 8.18 5.77
C LEU A 49 -6.22 7.51 7.14
N SER A 50 -6.62 6.23 7.20
CA SER A 50 -6.68 5.50 8.47
C SER A 50 -5.31 4.99 8.91
N PHE A 51 -4.62 4.28 8.02
CA PHE A 51 -3.28 3.76 8.23
C PHE A 51 -2.60 3.41 6.91
N GLN A 52 -1.30 3.16 6.97
CA GLN A 52 -0.50 2.62 5.88
C GLN A 52 0.14 1.28 6.29
N ILE A 53 0.31 0.38 5.32
CA ILE A 53 1.10 -0.84 5.50
C ILE A 53 2.39 -0.67 4.70
N ARG A 54 3.56 -0.75 5.37
CA ARG A 54 4.87 -0.81 4.70
C ARG A 54 5.15 -2.24 4.27
N VAL A 55 5.66 -2.35 3.05
CA VAL A 55 6.11 -3.60 2.43
C VAL A 55 7.47 -3.36 1.73
N PRO A 56 8.21 -4.42 1.38
CA PRO A 56 9.43 -4.30 0.57
C PRO A 56 9.21 -3.46 -0.70
N GLY A 57 10.24 -2.69 -1.10
CA GLY A 57 10.22 -1.75 -2.23
C GLY A 57 10.28 -2.35 -3.62
N PHE A 58 9.52 -3.43 -3.84
CA PHE A 58 9.24 -3.96 -5.17
C PHE A 58 8.41 -2.97 -5.99
N ASP A 59 8.34 -3.19 -7.30
CA ASP A 59 7.30 -2.54 -8.09
C ASP A 59 6.02 -3.40 -8.05
N TYR A 60 4.93 -2.75 -7.64
CA TYR A 60 3.59 -3.33 -7.54
C TYR A 60 2.72 -2.80 -8.67
N ASP A 61 1.70 -3.56 -9.05
CA ASP A 61 0.84 -3.17 -10.18
C ASP A 61 -0.65 -3.20 -9.81
N LEU A 62 -1.40 -4.12 -10.40
CA LEU A 62 -2.84 -4.20 -10.22
C LEU A 62 -3.18 -4.88 -8.91
N ALA A 63 -4.31 -4.46 -8.35
CA ALA A 63 -4.79 -4.96 -7.09
C ALA A 63 -6.27 -5.29 -7.14
N HIS A 64 -6.66 -6.29 -6.35
CA HIS A 64 -8.02 -6.76 -6.24
C HIS A 64 -8.44 -6.94 -4.78
N PRO A 65 -9.59 -6.39 -4.37
CA PRO A 65 -10.15 -6.73 -3.07
C PRO A 65 -10.67 -8.18 -3.09
N GLY A 66 -10.40 -8.92 -2.02
CA GLY A 66 -11.07 -10.20 -1.79
C GLY A 66 -12.57 -10.01 -1.60
N ARG A 67 -13.35 -11.01 -2.01
CA ARG A 67 -14.82 -11.02 -1.95
C ARG A 67 -15.33 -12.37 -1.45
N GLY A 68 -16.50 -12.38 -0.82
CA GLY A 68 -17.13 -13.60 -0.29
C GLY A 68 -16.19 -14.34 0.67
N LYS A 69 -15.70 -15.52 0.28
CA LYS A 69 -14.80 -16.33 1.12
C LYS A 69 -13.45 -15.66 1.39
N SER A 70 -13.00 -14.74 0.54
CA SER A 70 -11.78 -13.97 0.74
C SER A 70 -12.05 -12.56 1.28
N HIS A 71 -13.27 -12.28 1.77
CA HIS A 71 -13.52 -11.07 2.53
C HIS A 71 -12.50 -10.93 3.67
N GLY A 72 -11.99 -9.72 3.88
CA GLY A 72 -10.88 -9.47 4.81
C GLY A 72 -9.49 -9.47 4.18
N TRP A 73 -9.39 -9.84 2.89
CA TRP A 73 -8.14 -9.85 2.14
C TRP A 73 -8.11 -8.83 1.01
N TYR A 74 -6.90 -8.42 0.65
CA TYR A 74 -6.57 -7.59 -0.50
C TYR A 74 -5.33 -8.17 -1.17
N PHE A 75 -5.34 -8.24 -2.49
CA PHE A 75 -4.27 -8.86 -3.26
C PHE A 75 -3.66 -7.83 -4.20
N VAL A 76 -2.34 -7.80 -4.31
CA VAL A 76 -1.63 -6.91 -5.22
C VAL A 76 -0.44 -7.64 -5.82
N THR A 77 -0.29 -7.56 -7.14
CA THR A 77 0.81 -8.17 -7.88
C THR A 77 2.09 -7.35 -7.74
N SER A 78 3.23 -8.02 -7.82
CA SER A 78 4.53 -7.38 -7.99
C SER A 78 5.22 -7.93 -9.23
N TYR A 79 5.94 -7.07 -9.97
CA TYR A 79 6.59 -7.47 -11.23
C TYR A 79 8.08 -7.16 -11.32
N ASN A 80 8.67 -6.59 -10.26
CA ASN A 80 10.10 -6.26 -10.19
C ASN A 80 10.63 -6.55 -8.78
N THR A 81 10.61 -7.83 -8.39
CA THR A 81 11.14 -8.27 -7.09
C THR A 81 12.67 -8.27 -7.05
N GLU A 82 13.31 -8.16 -8.20
CA GLU A 82 14.75 -7.99 -8.39
C GLU A 82 15.26 -6.61 -7.94
N GLU A 83 14.33 -5.65 -7.81
CA GLU A 83 14.58 -4.24 -7.52
C GLU A 83 15.44 -3.56 -8.59
N ALA A 84 15.24 -3.96 -9.86
CA ALA A 84 15.92 -3.36 -11.00
C ALA A 84 15.49 -1.90 -11.19
N HIS A 85 16.39 -1.08 -11.72
CA HIS A 85 16.14 0.35 -11.96
C HIS A 85 16.55 0.81 -13.37
N SER A 86 17.18 -0.05 -14.16
CA SER A 86 17.61 0.24 -15.53
C SER A 86 17.24 -0.93 -16.43
N LEU A 87 16.92 -0.63 -17.71
CA LEU A 87 16.51 -1.62 -18.72
C LEU A 87 15.49 -2.63 -18.16
N LEU A 88 14.39 -2.13 -17.61
CA LEU A 88 13.43 -2.95 -16.83
C LEU A 88 12.89 -4.15 -17.60
N GLU A 89 12.66 -4.01 -18.91
CA GLU A 89 12.23 -5.13 -19.79
C GLU A 89 13.20 -6.31 -19.78
N VAL A 90 14.48 -6.06 -19.48
CA VAL A 90 15.51 -7.08 -19.35
C VAL A 90 15.69 -7.49 -17.88
N ASN A 91 15.75 -6.52 -16.97
CA ASN A 91 16.27 -6.77 -15.62
C ASN A 91 15.20 -7.05 -14.54
N ALA A 92 13.93 -6.72 -14.77
CA ALA A 92 12.84 -6.88 -13.79
C ALA A 92 12.08 -8.21 -13.94
N SER A 93 12.57 -9.15 -14.76
CA SER A 93 11.92 -10.44 -15.01
C SER A 93 12.94 -11.59 -15.05
N GLN A 94 13.99 -11.47 -14.25
CA GLN A 94 15.07 -12.45 -14.17
C GLN A 94 14.72 -13.59 -13.22
N ASN A 95 13.90 -13.34 -12.20
CA ASN A 95 13.39 -14.35 -11.29
C ASN A 95 12.32 -15.19 -12.00
N ASP A 96 12.33 -16.51 -11.78
CA ASP A 96 11.27 -17.41 -12.28
C ASP A 96 9.89 -17.08 -11.69
N LYS A 97 9.87 -16.42 -10.53
CA LYS A 97 8.67 -16.04 -9.80
C LYS A 97 8.87 -14.69 -9.13
N ASP A 98 7.83 -13.89 -9.20
CA ASP A 98 7.60 -12.76 -8.31
C ASP A 98 6.54 -13.17 -7.29
N PHE A 99 5.77 -12.21 -6.77
CA PHE A 99 4.76 -12.46 -5.76
C PHE A 99 3.44 -11.76 -6.05
N ILE A 100 2.37 -12.37 -5.54
CA ILE A 100 1.17 -11.64 -5.17
C ILE A 100 1.26 -11.42 -3.66
N ALA A 101 1.22 -10.17 -3.21
CA ALA A 101 1.08 -9.85 -1.80
C ALA A 101 -0.39 -9.96 -1.40
N ALA A 102 -0.70 -10.94 -0.55
CA ALA A 102 -2.00 -11.10 0.09
C ALA A 102 -1.97 -10.38 1.46
N ILE A 103 -2.73 -9.30 1.56
CA ILE A 103 -2.80 -8.42 2.72
C ILE A 103 -4.10 -8.67 3.49
N ASN A 104 -3.99 -8.99 4.77
CA ASN A 104 -5.13 -9.20 5.65
C ASN A 104 -5.50 -7.86 6.33
N TRP A 105 -6.43 -7.12 5.74
CA TRP A 105 -6.81 -5.80 6.26
C TRP A 105 -7.65 -5.90 7.54
N LYS A 106 -8.34 -7.03 7.79
CA LYS A 106 -8.97 -7.28 9.11
C LYS A 106 -7.92 -7.44 10.20
N LYS A 107 -6.82 -8.14 9.91
CA LYS A 107 -5.68 -8.26 10.82
C LYS A 107 -5.01 -6.90 11.04
N ALA A 108 -4.94 -6.07 10.01
CA ALA A 108 -4.49 -4.68 10.14
C ALA A 108 -5.36 -3.89 11.14
N GLU A 109 -6.69 -4.00 11.04
CA GLU A 109 -7.60 -3.36 12.01
C GLU A 109 -7.36 -3.84 13.45
N GLU A 110 -7.07 -5.12 13.66
CA GLU A 110 -6.73 -5.66 14.98
C GLU A 110 -5.48 -4.97 15.54
N TYR A 111 -4.41 -4.85 14.75
CA TYR A 111 -3.17 -4.17 15.16
C TYR A 111 -3.37 -2.67 15.41
N ILE A 112 -4.18 -2.00 14.59
CA ILE A 112 -4.51 -0.60 14.82
C ILE A 112 -5.28 -0.42 16.14
N LYS A 113 -6.19 -1.34 16.47
CA LYS A 113 -6.96 -1.31 17.72
C LYS A 113 -6.13 -1.66 18.94
N SER A 114 -5.16 -2.57 18.83
CA SER A 114 -4.25 -2.92 19.95
C SER A 114 -3.17 -1.87 20.19
N GLY A 115 -2.96 -0.95 19.24
CA GLY A 115 -1.89 0.04 19.31
C GLY A 115 -0.55 -0.45 18.75
N ASP A 116 -0.53 -1.58 18.06
CA ASP A 116 0.67 -2.19 17.46
C ASP A 116 1.00 -1.56 16.10
N PHE A 117 1.27 -0.26 16.12
CA PHE A 117 1.68 0.53 14.95
C PHE A 117 2.73 1.56 15.36
N THR A 118 3.43 2.10 14.38
CA THR A 118 4.31 3.26 14.57
C THR A 118 3.63 4.50 14.01
N THR A 119 3.72 5.63 14.70
CA THR A 119 3.32 6.93 14.14
C THR A 119 4.51 7.54 13.41
N GLU A 120 4.37 7.79 12.11
CA GLU A 120 5.36 8.50 11.32
C GLU A 120 4.91 9.95 11.10
N GLN A 121 5.84 10.89 11.29
CA GLN A 121 5.60 12.31 11.02
C GLN A 121 5.71 12.57 9.51
N THR A 122 4.67 13.12 8.91
CA THR A 122 4.60 13.40 7.47
C THR A 122 3.54 14.45 7.19
N GLU A 123 3.75 15.29 6.19
CA GLU A 123 2.78 16.32 5.83
C GLU A 123 1.96 15.88 4.60
N TYR A 124 0.63 15.94 4.70
CA TYR A 124 -0.25 15.75 3.55
C TYR A 124 -1.51 16.62 3.64
N ALA A 125 -2.00 17.04 2.48
CA ALA A 125 -3.24 17.79 2.38
C ALA A 125 -4.45 16.84 2.40
N HIS A 126 -5.37 17.10 3.31
CA HIS A 126 -6.70 16.50 3.36
C HIS A 126 -7.71 17.52 2.87
N ASN A 127 -8.29 17.26 1.69
CA ASN A 127 -9.20 18.18 1.01
C ASN A 127 -10.63 17.65 1.05
N ILE A 128 -11.56 18.49 1.51
CA ILE A 128 -13.00 18.18 1.50
C ILE A 128 -13.69 19.21 0.60
N TYR A 129 -14.51 18.74 -0.34
CA TYR A 129 -15.37 19.57 -1.18
C TYR A 129 -16.77 19.63 -0.58
N ASP A 130 -17.32 20.83 -0.42
CA ASP A 130 -18.68 21.07 0.04
C ASP A 130 -19.58 21.42 -1.15
N GLU A 131 -20.53 20.52 -1.43
CA GLU A 131 -21.49 20.64 -2.52
C GLU A 131 -22.45 21.83 -2.36
N ASN A 132 -22.71 22.29 -1.12
CA ASN A 132 -23.64 23.40 -0.87
C ASN A 132 -23.00 24.75 -1.17
N THR A 133 -21.72 24.90 -0.82
CA THR A 133 -20.98 26.15 -1.02
C THR A 133 -20.18 26.15 -2.32
N HIS A 134 -20.04 24.99 -2.97
CA HIS A 134 -19.15 24.75 -4.11
C HIS A 134 -17.69 25.16 -3.83
N THR A 135 -17.22 24.97 -2.60
CA THR A 135 -15.86 25.30 -2.19
C THR A 135 -15.14 24.09 -1.62
N ALA A 136 -13.80 24.11 -1.67
CA ALA A 136 -12.97 23.09 -1.06
C ALA A 136 -12.21 23.67 0.14
N THR A 137 -12.14 22.91 1.23
CA THR A 137 -11.29 23.21 2.39
C THR A 137 -10.12 22.25 2.44
N SER A 138 -8.92 22.79 2.58
CA SER A 138 -7.67 22.02 2.73
C SER A 138 -7.18 22.09 4.16
N THR A 139 -7.04 20.93 4.81
CA THR A 139 -6.40 20.80 6.12
C THR A 139 -5.10 20.05 5.96
N ILE A 140 -4.01 20.60 6.50
CA ILE A 140 -2.72 19.90 6.53
C ILE A 140 -2.71 18.95 7.73
N LYS A 141 -2.54 17.65 7.46
CA LYS A 141 -2.32 16.60 8.47
C LYS A 141 -0.82 16.29 8.53
N THR A 142 -0.33 15.99 9.73
CA THR A 142 1.12 15.94 10.03
C THR A 142 1.64 14.57 10.46
N GLU A 143 0.76 13.56 10.51
CA GLU A 143 1.15 12.21 10.91
C GLU A 143 0.30 11.13 10.27
N VAL A 144 0.86 9.93 10.20
CA VAL A 144 0.22 8.72 9.70
C VAL A 144 0.56 7.53 10.59
N ARG A 145 -0.43 6.65 10.80
CA ARG A 145 -0.23 5.37 11.48
C ARG A 145 0.30 4.35 10.50
N VAL A 146 1.35 3.64 10.85
CA VAL A 146 2.08 2.76 9.96
C VAL A 146 2.25 1.38 10.58
N LEU A 147 1.87 0.37 9.81
CA LEU A 147 2.06 -1.04 10.11
C LEU A 147 3.23 -1.58 9.28
N ASP A 148 4.26 -2.11 9.93
CA ASP A 148 5.39 -2.72 9.26
C ASP A 148 5.14 -4.23 9.08
N ALA A 149 4.88 -4.64 7.83
CA ALA A 149 4.58 -6.04 7.53
C ALA A 149 5.72 -7.01 7.88
N THR A 150 6.97 -6.53 8.00
CA THR A 150 8.12 -7.37 8.39
C THR A 150 8.11 -7.71 9.89
N LYS A 151 7.39 -6.93 10.70
CA LYS A 151 7.32 -7.05 12.16
C LYS A 151 5.97 -7.59 12.66
N LEU A 152 4.97 -7.67 11.80
CA LEU A 152 3.59 -7.98 12.15
C LEU A 152 3.13 -9.30 11.50
N PRO A 153 3.30 -10.44 12.19
CA PRO A 153 2.98 -11.75 11.63
C PRO A 153 1.53 -11.88 11.17
N GLY A 154 1.34 -12.42 9.97
CA GLY A 154 0.01 -12.63 9.40
C GLY A 154 -0.67 -11.40 8.81
N LEU A 155 0.02 -10.24 8.80
CA LEU A 155 -0.46 -9.05 8.11
C LEU A 155 -0.36 -9.18 6.58
N VAL A 156 0.78 -9.66 6.07
CA VAL A 156 1.04 -9.84 4.64
C VAL A 156 1.66 -11.21 4.38
N TYR A 157 1.21 -11.87 3.33
CA TYR A 157 1.81 -13.09 2.79
C TYR A 157 2.21 -12.87 1.33
N PHE A 158 3.46 -13.18 1.00
CA PHE A 158 3.94 -13.14 -0.39
C PHE A 158 3.75 -14.52 -1.02
N LEU A 159 2.81 -14.62 -1.96
CA LEU A 159 2.45 -15.85 -2.67
C LEU A 159 3.30 -15.96 -3.94
N PRO A 160 4.22 -16.94 -4.05
CA PRO A 160 5.07 -17.07 -5.23
C PRO A 160 4.23 -17.25 -6.49
N THR A 161 4.39 -16.32 -7.43
CA THR A 161 3.58 -16.27 -8.66
C THR A 161 4.52 -16.20 -9.86
N PRO A 162 4.35 -17.09 -10.87
CA PRO A 162 5.25 -17.13 -12.01
C PRO A 162 5.34 -15.79 -12.75
N LYS A 163 6.58 -15.36 -12.95
CA LYS A 163 7.03 -14.38 -13.96
C LYS A 163 6.19 -13.10 -14.10
N SER A 164 6.59 -12.06 -13.39
CA SER A 164 6.15 -10.67 -13.53
C SER A 164 4.64 -10.50 -13.73
N PRO A 165 3.81 -11.02 -12.80
CA PRO A 165 2.35 -10.97 -12.90
C PRO A 165 1.86 -9.52 -12.93
N HIS A 166 0.83 -9.27 -13.73
CA HIS A 166 0.22 -7.95 -13.89
C HIS A 166 -1.11 -7.86 -13.14
N GLY A 167 -2.14 -8.56 -13.63
CA GLY A 167 -3.47 -8.61 -13.02
C GLY A 167 -3.65 -9.74 -12.02
N CYS A 168 -4.59 -9.53 -11.10
CA CYS A 168 -5.18 -10.56 -10.24
C CYS A 168 -6.68 -10.28 -10.20
N ASP A 169 -7.50 -11.30 -10.46
CA ASP A 169 -8.97 -11.22 -10.47
C ASP A 169 -9.57 -12.34 -9.61
#